data_AF-A0A2A3MK21-F1
#
_entry.id   AF-A0A2A3MK21-F1
#
_cell.length_a   1.000
_cell.length_b   1.000
_cell.length_c   1.000
_cell.angle_alpha   90.00
_cell.angle_beta   90.00
_cell.angle_gamma   90.00
#
_symmetry.space_group_name_H-M   'P 1'
#
loop_
_entity.id
_entity.type
_entity.pdbx_description
1 polymer ?
#
loop_
_entity_poly.entity_id
_entity_poly.type
_entity_poly.pdbx_seq_one_letter_code
_entity_poly.pdbx_strand_id
1 'polypeptide(L)' 'MNVHALKPCRDSADILIHPSHCVGGHLIDEDGREIAITEQMIQQACQELEQQWVPARPRFSA' A
#
# COMPACT_ATOMS: atom_id res chain seq x y z
N MET A 1 -6.98 2.66 23.58
CA MET A 1 -6.80 1.98 22.29
C MET A 1 -5.31 1.92 22.03
N ASN A 2 -4.71 0.72 22.01
CA ASN A 2 -3.25 0.55 21.94
C ASN A 2 -2.90 0.03 20.54
N VAL A 3 -2.38 0.91 19.69
CA VAL A 3 -1.88 0.53 18.36
C VAL A 3 -0.54 -0.19 18.54
N HIS A 4 -0.58 -1.51 18.62
CA HIS A 4 0.65 -2.30 18.55
C HIS A 4 1.33 -1.98 17.23
N ALA A 5 2.52 -1.38 17.33
CA ALA A 5 3.36 -1.03 16.19
C ALA A 5 3.54 -2.26 15.30
N LEU A 6 3.02 -2.17 14.07
CA LEU A 6 3.33 -3.10 12.98
C LEU A 6 4.86 -3.10 12.83
N LYS A 7 5.51 -4.21 13.19
CA LYS A 7 6.97 -4.36 13.06
C LYS A 7 7.33 -4.25 11.58
N PRO A 8 8.14 -3.27 11.15
CA PRO A 8 8.66 -3.23 9.79
C PRO A 8 9.73 -4.32 9.66
N CYS A 9 9.49 -5.31 8.80
CA CYS A 9 10.53 -6.25 8.40
C CYS A 9 11.47 -5.54 7.44
N ARG A 10 12.51 -4.91 7.98
CA ARG A 10 13.64 -4.44 7.17
C ARG A 10 14.92 -4.81 7.89
N ASP A 11 15.44 -5.99 7.55
CA ASP A 11 16.88 -6.15 7.47
C ASP A 11 17.25 -7.34 6.58
N SER A 12 18.24 -7.10 5.72
CA SER A 12 18.91 -8.03 4.81
C SER A 12 18.14 -8.55 3.59
N ALA A 13 18.72 -8.24 2.43
CA ALA A 13 18.27 -8.54 1.07
C ALA A 13 18.45 -10.02 0.67
N ASP A 14 17.93 -10.95 1.48
CA ASP A 14 17.82 -12.37 1.13
C ASP A 14 16.50 -12.90 1.72
N ILE A 15 15.40 -12.44 1.13
CA ILE A 15 14.07 -12.91 1.51
C ILE A 15 13.94 -14.33 0.96
N LEU A 16 14.26 -15.30 1.81
CA LEU A 16 13.67 -16.63 1.73
C LEU A 16 12.17 -16.44 2.02
N ILE A 17 11.39 -16.11 0.98
CA ILE A 17 9.95 -15.93 1.04
C ILE A 17 9.37 -17.25 1.55
N HIS A 18 9.10 -17.34 2.85
CA HIS A 18 8.11 -18.31 3.31
C HIS A 18 6.76 -17.77 2.83
N PRO A 19 6.07 -18.48 1.91
CA PRO A 19 4.88 -17.96 1.24
C PRO A 19 3.74 -17.62 2.20
N SER A 20 3.77 -18.15 3.41
CA SER A 20 2.80 -17.93 4.48
C SER A 20 3.10 -16.74 5.40
N HIS A 21 4.21 -16.03 5.22
CA HIS A 21 4.64 -14.98 6.17
C HIS A 21 5.18 -13.70 5.51
N CYS A 22 4.96 -13.52 4.21
CA CYS A 22 5.01 -12.18 3.63
C CYS A 22 3.75 -11.44 4.07
N VAL A 23 3.94 -10.47 4.96
CA VAL A 23 2.90 -9.60 5.52
C VAL A 23 2.32 -8.71 4.40
N GLY A 24 1.50 -9.29 3.54
CA GLY A 24 0.67 -8.57 2.59
C GLY A 24 -0.59 -8.05 3.28
N GLY A 25 -1.01 -6.83 2.95
CA GLY A 25 -2.32 -6.32 3.36
C GLY A 25 -3.45 -6.97 2.56
N HIS A 26 -4.67 -6.89 3.10
CA HIS A 26 -5.89 -7.30 2.41
C HIS A 26 -6.81 -6.09 2.22
N LEU A 27 -7.56 -6.05 1.12
CA LEU A 27 -8.67 -5.14 0.91
C LEU A 27 -9.98 -5.87 1.23
N ILE A 28 -10.97 -5.15 1.76
CA ILE A 28 -12.31 -5.69 1.92
C ILE A 28 -13.11 -5.34 0.67
N ASP A 29 -13.63 -6.36 -0.01
CA ASP A 29 -14.51 -6.16 -1.17
C ASP A 29 -15.94 -5.76 -0.75
N GLU A 30 -16.79 -5.47 -1.74
CA GLU A 30 -18.17 -5.03 -1.50
C GLU A 30 -19.05 -6.12 -0.84
N ASP A 31 -18.67 -7.40 -0.98
CA ASP A 31 -19.32 -8.54 -0.32
C ASP A 31 -18.78 -8.76 1.12
N GLY A 32 -17.82 -7.96 1.56
CA GLY A 32 -17.18 -8.08 2.88
C GLY A 32 -16.11 -9.16 2.95
N ARG A 33 -15.59 -9.64 1.82
CA ARG A 33 -14.50 -10.64 1.79
C ARG A 33 -13.14 -9.96 1.81
N GLU A 34 -12.19 -10.60 2.48
CA GLU A 34 -10.78 -10.21 2.45
C GLU A 34 -10.12 -10.70 1.15
N ILE A 35 -9.70 -9.76 0.32
CA ILE A 35 -8.93 -10.02 -0.90
C ILE A 35 -7.48 -9.58 -0.71
N ALA A 36 -6.52 -10.46 -1.02
CA ALA A 36 -5.10 -10.13 -0.89
C ALA A 36 -4.73 -9.00 -1.87
N ILE A 37 -3.99 -8.00 -1.39
CA ILE A 37 -3.50 -6.92 -2.26
C ILE A 37 -2.46 -7.49 -3.22
N THR A 38 -2.72 -7.35 -4.52
CA THR A 38 -1.80 -7.77 -5.58
C THR A 38 -1.01 -6.59 -6.13
N GLU A 39 0.12 -6.87 -6.78
CA GLU A 39 0.91 -5.84 -7.46
C GLU A 39 0.08 -5.11 -8.52
N GLN A 40 -0.77 -5.82 -9.26
CA GLN A 40 -1.66 -5.23 -10.27
C GLN A 40 -2.59 -4.17 -9.66
N MET A 41 -3.15 -4.43 -8.47
CA MET A 41 -3.98 -3.45 -7.75
C MET A 41 -3.18 -2.20 -7.38
N ILE A 42 -1.91 -2.36 -6.98
CA ILE A 42 -1.02 -1.24 -6.65
C ILE A 42 -0.72 -0.42 -7.89
N GLN A 43 -0.34 -1.05 -8.99
CA GLN A 43 -0.03 -0.37 -10.26
C GLN A 43 -1.25 0.41 -10.78
N GLN A 44 -2.43 -0.19 -10.73
CA GLN A 44 -3.69 0.47 -11.11
C GLN A 44 -3.94 1.73 -10.25
N ALA A 45 -3.82 1.60 -8.93
CA ALA A 45 -4.00 2.74 -8.02
C ALA A 45 -2.99 3.86 -8.30
N CYS A 46 -1.72 3.53 -8.55
CA CYS A 46 -0.70 4.52 -8.93
C CYS A 46 -1.07 5.26 -10.22
N GLN A 47 -1.57 4.54 -11.23
CA GLN A 47 -1.97 5.13 -12.50
C GLN A 47 -3.14 6.10 -12.34
N GLU A 48 -4.14 5.75 -11.52
CA GLU A 48 -5.28 6.62 -11.22
C GLU A 48 -4.87 7.87 -10.46
N LEU A 49 -3.96 7.73 -9.49
CA LEU A 49 -3.41 8.85 -8.74
C LEU A 49 -2.64 9.82 -9.63
N GLU A 50 -1.86 9.31 -10.58
CA GLU A 50 -1.11 10.14 -11.54
C GLU A 50 -2.06 10.94 -12.44
N GLN A 51 -3.15 10.34 -12.91
CA GLN A 51 -4.16 11.01 -13.73
C GLN A 51 -4.90 12.12 -12.96
N GLN A 52 -5.16 11.89 -11.67
CA GLN A 52 -5.86 12.84 -10.81
C GLN A 52 -4.91 13.83 -10.11
N TRP A 53 -3.61 13.71 -10.36
CA TRP A 53 -2.61 14.52 -9.70
C TRP A 53 -2.77 15.98 -10.09
N VAL A 54 -2.97 16.83 -9.08
CA VAL A 54 -3.00 18.29 -9.26
C VAL A 54 -1.80 18.92 -8.57
N PRO A 55 -1.10 19.86 -9.22
CA PRO A 55 0.01 20.56 -8.58
C PRO A 55 -0.52 21.36 -7.38
N ALA A 56 0.20 21.30 -6.27
CA ALA A 56 -0.12 22.09 -5.09
C ALA A 56 -0.18 23.58 -5.48
N ARG A 57 -1.25 24.28 -5.07
CA ARG A 57 -1.33 25.73 -5.30
C ARG A 57 -0.12 26.39 -4.62
N PRO A 58 0.68 27.18 -5.35
CA PRO A 58 1.76 27.93 -4.74
C PRO A 58 1.18 28.84 -3.65
N ARG A 59 1.73 28.75 -2.43
CA ARG A 59 1.24 29.54 -1.28
C ARG A 59 1.52 31.03 -1.43
N PHE A 60 2.34 31.43 -2.40
CA PHE A 60 2.69 32.82 -2.65
C PHE A 60 2.82 33.05 -4.16
N SER A 61 1.87 33.80 -4.72
CA SER A 61 2.06 34.51 -5.99
C SER A 61 2.61 35.90 -5.63
N ALA A 62 3.86 36.16 -6.01
CA ALA A 62 4.46 37.50 -5.97
C ALA A 62 4.16 38.25 -7.27
#